data_AF-A0A2D6UU31-F1
#
_entry.id   AF-A0A2D6UU31-F1
#
_cell.length_a   1.000
_cell.length_b   1.000
_cell.length_c   1.000
_cell.angle_alpha   90.00
_cell.angle_beta   90.00
_cell.angle_gamma   90.00
#
_symmetry.space_group_name_H-M   'P 1'
#
loop_
_entity.id
_entity.type
_entity.pdbx_description
1 polymer ?
#
loop_
_entity_poly.entity_id
_entity_poly.type
_entity_poly.pdbx_seq_one_letter_code
_entity_poly.pdbx_strand_id
1 'polypeptide(L)'
;MSGHPANEPILDYAPGSDERAALQAELERQLATVVEVPCIVDGEAVLTGNTVEQVVPHDHGHVLARVHLAGKAEIERACTAAVAAQGDWIALGLEARAAIFERCADLLAGDWRYRVNAATMLNQSKTVFQAEVDAACELIDFWRFNAHYAREFHDQLQPLVSPEGVENSTEIRPLEGFVLAITPFNFTSIAGNLPSAPALVGCTAIWKPSRNCYYSNYVLMQLMLEAGL
;
A
#
# COMPACT_ATOMS: atom_id res chain seq x y z
N MET A 1 -6.61 -20.89 -12.69
CA MET A 1 -7.31 -20.02 -11.73
C MET A 1 -6.79 -20.39 -10.35
N SER A 2 -6.15 -19.46 -9.65
CA SER A 2 -5.86 -19.62 -8.23
C SER A 2 -7.20 -19.82 -7.50
N GLY A 3 -7.23 -20.70 -6.49
CA GLY A 3 -8.44 -20.88 -5.68
C GLY A 3 -8.82 -19.57 -4.98
N HIS A 4 -10.05 -19.50 -4.48
CA HIS A 4 -10.50 -18.39 -3.65
C HIS A 4 -9.48 -18.13 -2.52
N PRO A 5 -9.05 -16.88 -2.29
CA PRO A 5 -8.04 -16.58 -1.28
C PRO A 5 -8.57 -16.89 0.11
N ALA A 6 -7.66 -17.29 1.00
CA ALA A 6 -7.94 -17.44 2.43
C ALA A 6 -7.50 -16.18 3.17
N ASN A 7 -8.20 -15.84 4.25
CA ASN A 7 -7.77 -14.78 5.14
C ASN A 7 -6.42 -15.11 5.76
N GLU A 8 -5.58 -14.09 5.88
CA GLU A 8 -4.30 -14.17 6.54
C GLU A 8 -4.47 -14.55 8.03
N PRO A 9 -3.70 -15.54 8.54
CA PRO A 9 -3.73 -15.88 9.95
C PRO A 9 -3.27 -14.71 10.83
N ILE A 10 -3.97 -14.52 11.95
CA ILE A 10 -3.58 -13.56 12.99
C ILE A 10 -2.54 -14.23 13.89
N LEU A 11 -1.35 -13.64 14.00
CA LEU A 11 -0.32 -14.06 14.95
C LEU A 11 -0.63 -13.51 16.35
N ASP A 12 -0.38 -14.31 17.39
CA ASP A 12 -0.80 -13.99 18.75
C ASP A 12 0.25 -13.20 19.56
N TYR A 13 1.53 -13.25 19.16
CA TYR A 13 2.66 -12.60 19.84
C TYR A 13 2.78 -13.03 21.32
N ALA A 14 2.54 -14.31 21.59
CA ALA A 14 2.65 -14.89 22.91
C ALA A 14 4.05 -14.69 23.53
N PRO A 15 4.16 -14.68 24.88
CA PRO A 15 5.48 -14.62 25.52
C PRO A 15 6.40 -15.75 25.05
N GLY A 16 7.57 -15.39 24.52
CA GLY A 16 8.59 -16.33 24.05
C GLY A 16 8.43 -16.81 22.60
N SER A 17 7.46 -16.29 21.85
CA SER A 17 7.29 -16.62 20.44
C SER A 17 8.27 -15.87 19.53
N ASP A 18 8.55 -16.43 18.36
CA ASP A 18 9.50 -15.87 17.39
C ASP A 18 9.00 -14.55 16.82
N GLU A 19 7.70 -14.44 16.52
CA GLU A 19 7.08 -13.21 16.01
C GLU A 19 7.15 -12.07 17.02
N ARG A 20 7.06 -12.38 18.31
CA ARG A 20 7.23 -11.39 19.38
C ARG A 20 8.68 -10.89 19.43
N ALA A 21 9.65 -11.80 19.36
CA ALA A 21 11.06 -11.43 19.36
C ALA A 21 11.42 -10.58 18.12
N ALA A 22 10.93 -10.96 16.95
CA ALA A 22 11.16 -10.23 15.70
C ALA A 22 10.52 -8.82 15.73
N LEU A 23 9.29 -8.70 16.23
CA LEU A 23 8.64 -7.39 16.39
C LEU A 23 9.37 -6.50 17.40
N GLN A 24 9.82 -7.06 18.52
CA GLN A 24 10.59 -6.29 19.51
C GLN A 24 11.89 -5.75 18.93
N ALA A 25 12.64 -6.57 18.20
CA ALA A 25 13.86 -6.14 17.52
C ALA A 25 13.59 -4.98 16.55
N GLU A 26 12.47 -5.03 15.83
CA GLU A 26 12.11 -3.98 14.89
C GLU A 26 11.63 -2.70 15.57
N LEU A 27 10.88 -2.80 16.67
CA LEU A 27 10.52 -1.64 17.51
C LEU A 27 11.78 -0.94 18.04
N GLU A 28 12.75 -1.69 18.56
CA GLU A 28 14.02 -1.15 19.04
C GLU A 28 14.81 -0.47 17.92
N ARG A 29 14.91 -1.13 16.75
CA ARG A 29 15.61 -0.59 15.57
C ARG A 29 15.00 0.72 15.09
N GLN A 30 13.67 0.79 15.00
CA GLN A 30 12.96 1.97 14.53
C GLN A 30 13.02 3.12 15.55
N LEU A 31 12.93 2.84 16.86
CA LEU A 31 13.14 3.84 17.91
C LEU A 31 14.59 4.36 17.97
N ALA A 32 15.57 3.57 17.54
CA ALA A 32 16.97 3.97 17.52
C ALA A 32 17.35 4.85 16.30
N THR A 33 16.45 5.00 15.32
CA THR A 33 16.77 5.63 14.03
C THR A 33 15.78 6.72 13.68
N VAL A 34 16.27 7.94 13.46
CA VAL A 34 15.46 9.02 12.84
C VAL A 34 15.57 8.91 11.32
N VAL A 35 14.46 8.58 10.67
CA VAL A 35 14.42 8.36 9.21
C VAL A 35 14.05 9.64 8.46
N GLU A 36 14.71 9.90 7.33
CA GLU A 36 14.24 10.92 6.36
C GLU A 36 13.16 10.30 5.46
N VAL A 37 11.96 10.88 5.46
CA VAL A 37 10.82 10.45 4.64
C VAL A 37 10.66 11.42 3.47
N PRO A 38 11.08 11.04 2.24
CA PRO A 38 10.95 11.87 1.05
C PRO A 38 9.51 11.85 0.51
N CYS A 39 9.21 12.76 -0.41
CA CYS A 39 8.15 12.51 -1.38
C CYS A 39 8.65 11.46 -2.40
N ILE A 40 7.79 10.52 -2.80
CA ILE A 40 8.10 9.60 -3.91
C ILE A 40 7.33 10.06 -5.14
N VAL A 41 8.05 10.41 -6.21
CA VAL A 41 7.48 10.86 -7.48
C VAL A 41 8.17 10.10 -8.60
N ASP A 42 7.40 9.35 -9.39
CA ASP A 42 7.93 8.55 -10.51
C ASP A 42 9.03 7.55 -10.07
N GLY A 43 8.83 6.91 -8.91
CA GLY A 43 9.82 6.01 -8.30
C GLY A 43 11.03 6.71 -7.66
N GLU A 44 11.17 8.03 -7.79
CA GLU A 44 12.30 8.78 -7.25
C GLU A 44 12.00 9.45 -5.92
N ALA A 45 12.97 9.41 -5.01
CA ALA A 45 12.93 10.13 -3.75
C ALA A 45 13.25 11.63 -3.96
N VAL A 46 12.33 12.50 -3.54
CA VAL A 46 12.44 13.97 -3.62
C VAL A 46 12.50 14.56 -2.21
N LEU A 47 13.66 15.15 -1.88
CA LEU A 47 13.89 15.87 -0.63
C LEU A 47 13.59 17.36 -0.84
N THR A 48 12.44 17.82 -0.34
CA THR A 48 11.94 19.19 -0.58
C THR A 48 12.60 20.26 0.30
N GLY A 49 13.33 19.87 1.34
CA GLY A 49 13.80 20.76 2.42
C GLY A 49 12.69 21.33 3.33
N ASN A 50 11.42 21.29 2.91
CA ASN A 50 10.26 21.68 3.72
C ASN A 50 9.84 20.51 4.62
N THR A 51 10.37 20.47 5.84
CA THR A 51 10.26 19.29 6.71
C THR A 51 9.36 19.50 7.93
N VAL A 52 8.67 18.43 8.34
CA VAL A 52 8.01 18.30 9.65
C VAL A 52 8.53 17.05 10.38
N GLU A 53 8.39 17.02 11.70
CA GLU A 53 8.73 15.84 12.49
C GLU A 53 7.52 14.93 12.66
N GLN A 54 7.73 13.63 12.50
CA GLN A 54 6.80 12.58 12.88
C GLN A 54 7.29 11.98 14.19
N VAL A 55 6.45 12.05 15.23
CA VAL A 55 6.76 11.58 16.58
C VAL A 55 5.97 10.33 16.94
N VAL A 56 6.36 9.67 18.03
CA VAL A 56 5.58 8.59 18.65
C VAL A 56 4.40 9.20 19.44
N PRO A 57 3.12 8.89 19.18
CA PRO A 57 2.03 9.57 19.89
C PRO A 57 1.98 9.29 21.40
N HIS A 58 2.41 8.10 21.84
CA HIS A 58 2.50 7.74 23.26
C HIS A 58 3.80 8.21 23.93
N ASP A 59 4.74 8.75 23.16
CA ASP A 59 5.98 9.39 23.64
C ASP A 59 6.35 10.54 22.70
N HIS A 60 5.58 11.63 22.75
CA HIS A 60 5.65 12.72 21.77
C HIS A 60 6.99 13.49 21.78
N GLY A 61 7.89 13.21 22.74
CA GLY A 61 9.26 13.72 22.73
C GLY A 61 10.20 12.91 21.84
N HIS A 62 9.79 11.71 21.41
CA HIS A 62 10.57 10.82 20.56
C HIS A 62 10.25 11.05 19.08
N VAL A 63 11.25 11.49 18.32
CA VAL A 63 11.15 11.72 16.87
C VAL A 63 11.49 10.44 16.11
N LEU A 64 10.57 9.95 15.30
CA LEU A 64 10.77 8.77 14.43
C LEU A 64 11.30 9.15 13.05
N ALA A 65 10.82 10.28 12.52
CA ALA A 65 11.17 10.69 11.17
C ALA A 65 11.11 12.20 10.97
N ARG A 66 11.90 12.66 9.99
CA ARG A 66 11.84 13.99 9.39
C ARG A 66 11.22 13.84 8.01
N VAL A 67 10.07 14.46 7.80
CA VAL A 67 9.19 14.22 6.65
C VAL A 67 9.21 15.41 5.73
N HIS A 68 9.58 15.20 4.48
CA HIS A 68 9.51 16.19 3.42
C HIS A 68 8.08 16.35 2.90
N LEU A 69 7.53 17.56 3.05
CA LEU A 69 6.21 17.89 2.54
C LEU A 69 6.29 18.35 1.09
N ALA A 70 5.42 17.78 0.25
CA ALA A 70 5.25 18.19 -1.14
C ALA A 70 4.72 19.63 -1.21
N GLY A 71 5.38 20.46 -2.01
CA GLY A 71 4.86 21.76 -2.43
C GLY A 71 4.11 21.66 -3.76
N LYS A 72 3.75 22.82 -4.31
CA LYS A 72 3.04 22.90 -5.60
C LYS A 72 3.83 22.20 -6.73
N ALA A 73 5.13 22.41 -6.79
CA ALA A 73 5.97 21.85 -7.86
C ALA A 73 6.03 20.32 -7.81
N GLU A 74 6.16 19.74 -6.61
CA GLU A 74 6.16 18.28 -6.44
C GLU A 74 4.80 17.67 -6.78
N ILE A 75 3.70 18.34 -6.41
CA ILE A 75 2.34 17.90 -6.75
C ILE A 75 2.12 17.94 -8.27
N GLU A 76 2.52 19.03 -8.95
CA GLU A 76 2.41 19.13 -10.41
C GLU A 76 3.22 18.03 -11.11
N ARG A 77 4.45 17.78 -10.65
CA ARG A 77 5.29 16.67 -11.15
C ARG A 77 4.62 15.31 -10.94
N ALA A 78 4.05 15.06 -9.76
CA ALA A 78 3.36 13.81 -9.46
C ALA A 78 2.12 13.60 -10.35
N CYS A 79 1.34 14.65 -10.60
CA CYS A 79 0.21 14.60 -11.54
C CYS A 79 0.67 14.26 -12.96
N THR A 80 1.71 14.92 -13.46
CA THR A 80 2.25 14.65 -14.80
C THR A 80 2.79 13.23 -14.91
N ALA A 81 3.56 12.77 -13.92
CA ALA A 81 4.12 11.42 -13.90
C ALA A 81 3.03 10.34 -13.87
N ALA A 82 2.01 10.50 -13.02
CA ALA A 82 0.90 9.55 -12.94
C ALA A 82 0.18 9.39 -14.29
N VAL A 83 -0.17 10.49 -14.95
CA VAL A 83 -0.82 10.44 -16.27
C VAL A 83 0.10 9.82 -17.32
N ALA A 84 1.40 10.14 -17.30
CA ALA A 84 2.36 9.59 -18.25
C ALA A 84 2.56 8.07 -18.10
N ALA A 85 2.60 7.56 -16.86
CA ALA A 85 2.81 6.15 -16.57
C ALA A 85 1.58 5.27 -16.89
N GLN A 86 0.40 5.86 -17.03
CA GLN A 86 -0.85 5.11 -17.18
C GLN A 86 -0.85 4.17 -18.40
N GLY A 87 -0.34 4.63 -19.55
CA GLY A 87 -0.32 3.81 -20.77
C GLY A 87 0.45 2.50 -20.60
N ASP A 88 1.67 2.58 -20.06
CA ASP A 88 2.53 1.42 -19.82
C ASP A 88 1.95 0.51 -18.72
N TRP A 89 1.37 1.11 -17.67
CA TRP A 89 0.72 0.37 -16.59
C TRP A 89 -0.51 -0.43 -17.06
N ILE A 90 -1.31 0.15 -17.97
CA ILE A 90 -2.43 -0.54 -18.62
C ILE A 90 -1.91 -1.70 -19.48
N ALA A 91 -0.86 -1.45 -20.26
CA ALA A 91 -0.27 -2.42 -21.20
C ALA A 91 0.31 -3.67 -20.53
N LEU A 92 0.69 -3.61 -19.24
CA LEU A 92 1.07 -4.79 -18.46
C LEU A 92 -0.03 -5.86 -18.41
N GLY A 93 -1.30 -5.45 -18.50
CA GLY A 93 -2.46 -6.33 -18.35
C GLY A 93 -2.78 -6.66 -16.89
N LEU A 94 -4.00 -7.17 -16.66
CA LEU A 94 -4.52 -7.41 -15.31
C LEU A 94 -3.67 -8.40 -14.52
N GLU A 95 -3.25 -9.51 -15.13
CA GLU A 95 -2.50 -10.55 -14.42
C GLU A 95 -1.13 -10.07 -13.92
N ALA A 96 -0.40 -9.29 -14.71
CA ALA A 96 0.88 -8.75 -14.27
C ALA A 96 0.71 -7.72 -13.14
N ARG A 97 -0.32 -6.87 -13.22
CA ARG A 97 -0.65 -5.94 -12.13
C ARG A 97 -1.07 -6.68 -10.86
N ALA A 98 -1.93 -7.70 -10.99
CA ALA A 98 -2.34 -8.54 -9.86
C ALA A 98 -1.15 -9.24 -9.19
N ALA A 99 -0.21 -9.77 -9.98
CA ALA A 99 0.99 -10.40 -9.46
C ALA A 99 1.86 -9.46 -8.62
N ILE A 100 1.90 -8.16 -8.93
CA ILE A 100 2.61 -7.16 -8.11
C ILE A 100 1.97 -7.02 -6.73
N PHE A 101 0.64 -6.89 -6.64
CA PHE A 101 -0.05 -6.76 -5.35
C PHE A 101 -0.09 -8.08 -4.56
N GLU A 102 -0.17 -9.21 -5.24
CA GLU A 102 0.01 -10.53 -4.60
C GLU A 102 1.42 -10.67 -4.03
N ARG A 103 2.44 -10.17 -4.74
CA ARG A 103 3.81 -10.08 -4.20
C ARG A 103 3.93 -9.12 -3.03
N CYS A 104 3.20 -7.98 -3.03
CA CYS A 104 3.11 -7.13 -1.84
C CYS A 104 2.55 -7.91 -0.64
N ALA A 105 1.49 -8.69 -0.84
CA ALA A 105 0.90 -9.53 0.21
C ALA A 105 1.89 -10.58 0.72
N ASP A 106 2.63 -11.24 -0.16
CA ASP A 106 3.60 -12.25 0.24
C ASP A 106 4.81 -11.66 0.98
N LEU A 107 5.31 -10.50 0.53
CA LEU A 107 6.34 -9.76 1.26
C LEU A 107 5.85 -9.38 2.67
N LEU A 108 4.64 -8.83 2.76
CA LEU A 108 4.02 -8.40 4.02
C LEU A 108 3.69 -9.58 4.96
N ALA A 109 3.37 -10.75 4.42
CA ALA A 109 3.17 -11.96 5.19
C ALA A 109 4.48 -12.52 5.76
N GLY A 110 5.62 -12.22 5.12
CA GLY A 110 6.96 -12.60 5.57
C GLY A 110 7.66 -11.52 6.40
N ASP A 111 8.94 -11.26 6.10
CA ASP A 111 9.81 -10.40 6.90
C ASP A 111 9.33 -8.95 7.03
N TRP A 112 8.55 -8.45 6.06
CA TRP A 112 8.00 -7.11 6.13
C TRP A 112 6.90 -6.97 7.20
N ARG A 113 6.29 -8.07 7.66
CA ARG A 113 5.22 -8.05 8.67
C ARG A 113 5.62 -7.24 9.90
N TYR A 114 6.80 -7.54 10.44
CA TYR A 114 7.29 -6.92 11.67
C TYR A 114 7.68 -5.46 11.44
N ARG A 115 8.26 -5.15 10.27
CA ARG A 115 8.62 -3.77 9.84
C ARG A 115 7.41 -2.87 9.78
N VAL A 116 6.35 -3.34 9.12
CA VAL A 116 5.09 -2.61 8.96
C VAL A 116 4.35 -2.52 10.29
N ASN A 117 4.22 -3.61 11.04
CA ASN A 117 3.55 -3.60 12.35
C ASN A 117 4.24 -2.67 13.35
N ALA A 118 5.57 -2.72 13.46
CA ALA A 118 6.32 -1.81 14.32
C ALA A 118 6.11 -0.34 13.92
N ALA A 119 6.19 -0.02 12.62
CA ALA A 119 5.99 1.34 12.14
C ALA A 119 4.58 1.85 12.47
N THR A 120 3.56 0.99 12.29
CA THR A 120 2.16 1.29 12.65
C THR A 120 1.99 1.48 14.16
N MET A 121 2.55 0.60 14.98
CA MET A 121 2.50 0.74 16.45
C MET A 121 3.11 2.07 16.89
N LEU A 122 4.28 2.43 16.35
CA LEU A 122 5.00 3.64 16.72
C LEU A 122 4.34 4.92 16.18
N ASN A 123 3.79 4.94 14.96
CA ASN A 123 3.15 6.14 14.39
C ASN A 123 1.71 6.35 14.86
N GLN A 124 0.97 5.27 15.06
CA GLN A 124 -0.48 5.32 15.32
C GLN A 124 -0.83 4.89 16.74
N SER A 125 0.19 4.62 17.57
CA SER A 125 0.06 4.19 18.97
C SER A 125 -0.82 2.95 19.15
N LYS A 126 -0.76 2.05 18.16
CA LYS A 126 -1.49 0.78 18.20
C LYS A 126 -0.79 -0.20 19.15
N THR A 127 -1.59 -1.03 19.80
CA THR A 127 -1.08 -2.26 20.44
C THR A 127 -0.70 -3.27 19.35
N VAL A 128 0.10 -4.27 19.71
CA VAL A 128 0.52 -5.32 18.76
C VAL A 128 -0.66 -5.99 18.07
N PHE A 129 -1.70 -6.37 18.81
CA PHE A 129 -2.89 -6.98 18.23
C PHE A 129 -3.60 -6.02 17.26
N GLN A 130 -3.71 -4.73 17.61
CA GLN A 130 -4.36 -3.73 16.75
C GLN A 130 -3.56 -3.45 15.47
N ALA A 131 -2.22 -3.53 15.52
CA ALA A 131 -1.38 -3.41 14.34
C ALA A 131 -1.46 -4.68 13.48
N GLU A 132 -1.42 -5.86 14.11
CA GLU A 132 -1.46 -7.15 13.43
C GLU A 132 -2.72 -7.35 12.59
N VAL A 133 -3.89 -7.05 13.15
CA VAL A 133 -5.15 -7.26 12.42
C VAL A 133 -5.38 -6.22 11.33
N ASP A 134 -4.73 -5.06 11.41
CA ASP A 134 -4.82 -3.95 10.45
C ASP A 134 -3.69 -4.00 9.42
N ALA A 135 -2.47 -3.63 9.85
CA ALA A 135 -1.36 -3.34 8.98
C ALA A 135 -0.77 -4.59 8.32
N ALA A 136 -0.96 -5.77 8.92
CA ALA A 136 -0.65 -7.05 8.31
C ALA A 136 -1.90 -7.72 7.73
N CYS A 137 -2.77 -8.31 8.56
CA CYS A 137 -3.83 -9.21 8.09
C CYS A 137 -4.79 -8.54 7.11
N GLU A 138 -5.40 -7.42 7.50
CA GLU A 138 -6.39 -6.74 6.63
C GLU A 138 -5.76 -6.22 5.34
N LEU A 139 -4.50 -5.74 5.37
CA LEU A 139 -3.82 -5.27 4.16
C LEU A 139 -3.41 -6.42 3.21
N ILE A 140 -2.90 -7.52 3.75
CA ILE A 140 -2.62 -8.75 3.00
C ILE A 140 -3.90 -9.25 2.34
N ASP A 141 -5.00 -9.28 3.10
CA ASP A 141 -6.30 -9.67 2.60
C ASP A 141 -6.79 -8.72 1.53
N PHE A 142 -6.68 -7.39 1.69
CA PHE A 142 -7.05 -6.44 0.64
C PHE A 142 -6.35 -6.75 -0.67
N TRP A 143 -5.03 -6.98 -0.67
CA TRP A 143 -4.31 -7.25 -1.91
C TRP A 143 -4.69 -8.60 -2.54
N ARG A 144 -4.76 -9.68 -1.74
CA ARG A 144 -5.13 -11.01 -2.24
C ARG A 144 -6.57 -11.07 -2.74
N PHE A 145 -7.51 -10.53 -1.96
CA PHE A 145 -8.92 -10.55 -2.31
C PHE A 145 -9.25 -9.57 -3.44
N ASN A 146 -8.68 -8.36 -3.45
CA ASN A 146 -8.90 -7.46 -4.60
C ASN A 146 -8.36 -8.07 -5.89
N ALA A 147 -7.18 -8.70 -5.87
CA ALA A 147 -6.64 -9.40 -7.04
C ALA A 147 -7.58 -10.52 -7.52
N HIS A 148 -8.12 -11.31 -6.59
CA HIS A 148 -9.13 -12.33 -6.90
C HIS A 148 -10.39 -11.71 -7.53
N TYR A 149 -11.00 -10.71 -6.89
CA TYR A 149 -12.22 -10.06 -7.39
C TYR A 149 -12.01 -9.37 -8.75
N ALA A 150 -10.85 -8.73 -8.96
CA ALA A 150 -10.57 -8.07 -10.23
C ALA A 150 -10.51 -9.06 -11.41
N ARG A 151 -10.02 -10.30 -11.18
CA ARG A 151 -10.02 -11.36 -12.20
C ARG A 151 -11.43 -11.82 -12.54
N GLU A 152 -12.33 -11.84 -11.57
CA GLU A 152 -13.73 -12.24 -11.79
C GLU A 152 -14.53 -11.23 -12.63
N PHE A 153 -14.08 -9.97 -12.74
CA PHE A 153 -14.86 -8.94 -13.41
C PHE A 153 -15.18 -9.31 -14.87
N HIS A 154 -14.25 -9.94 -15.60
CA HIS A 154 -14.50 -10.36 -16.98
C HIS A 154 -15.51 -11.51 -17.03
N ASP A 155 -15.30 -12.54 -16.21
CA ASP A 155 -16.13 -13.75 -16.15
C ASP A 155 -17.57 -13.44 -15.73
N GLN A 156 -17.79 -12.40 -14.92
CA GLN A 156 -19.13 -11.96 -14.51
C GLN A 156 -19.87 -11.17 -15.60
N LEU A 157 -19.16 -10.58 -16.56
CA LEU A 157 -19.72 -9.72 -17.61
C LEU A 157 -19.77 -10.39 -18.99
N GLN A 158 -19.30 -11.64 -19.12
CA GLN A 158 -19.21 -12.39 -20.39
C GLN A 158 -19.58 -13.88 -20.22
N PRO A 159 -20.01 -14.57 -21.30
CA PRO A 159 -20.31 -14.02 -22.63
C PRO A 159 -21.64 -13.25 -22.64
N LEU A 160 -21.75 -12.26 -23.50
CA LEU A 160 -23.03 -11.57 -23.74
C LEU A 160 -23.89 -12.33 -24.76
N VAL A 161 -25.20 -12.15 -24.66
CA VAL A 161 -26.13 -12.62 -25.69
C VAL A 161 -25.82 -11.88 -26.99
N SER A 162 -25.40 -12.64 -28.00
CA SER A 162 -25.04 -12.11 -29.31
C SER A 162 -25.96 -12.69 -30.39
N PRO A 163 -26.58 -11.86 -31.25
CA PRO A 163 -27.29 -12.33 -32.43
C PRO A 163 -26.36 -13.10 -33.38
N GLU A 164 -26.93 -13.91 -34.26
CA GLU A 164 -26.17 -14.59 -35.30
C GLU A 164 -25.39 -13.59 -36.18
N GLY A 165 -24.08 -13.83 -36.36
CA GLY A 165 -23.19 -12.95 -37.11
C GLY A 165 -22.67 -11.73 -36.34
N VAL A 166 -22.98 -11.61 -35.04
CA VAL A 166 -22.49 -10.55 -34.15
C VAL A 166 -21.75 -11.17 -32.97
N GLU A 167 -20.70 -10.50 -32.47
CA GLU A 167 -20.01 -10.85 -31.24
C GLU A 167 -19.97 -9.62 -30.32
N ASN A 168 -20.69 -9.68 -29.21
CA ASN A 168 -20.68 -8.62 -28.21
C ASN A 168 -19.70 -8.99 -27.09
N SER A 169 -18.86 -8.02 -26.71
CA SER A 169 -17.96 -8.14 -25.57
C SER A 169 -17.99 -6.87 -24.70
N THR A 170 -17.49 -6.98 -23.48
CA THR A 170 -17.35 -5.88 -22.53
C THR A 170 -15.89 -5.69 -22.19
N GLU A 171 -15.43 -4.46 -22.36
CA GLU A 171 -14.11 -4.02 -21.91
C GLU A 171 -14.28 -3.18 -20.65
N ILE A 172 -13.61 -3.59 -19.57
CA ILE A 172 -13.57 -2.84 -18.32
C ILE A 172 -12.35 -1.95 -18.37
N ARG A 173 -12.58 -0.71 -18.78
CA ARG A 173 -11.52 0.28 -18.92
C ARG A 173 -11.22 0.94 -17.57
N PRO A 174 -9.94 1.21 -17.26
CA PRO A 174 -9.60 2.10 -16.15
C PRO A 174 -10.10 3.52 -16.44
N LEU A 175 -10.16 4.33 -15.38
CA LEU A 175 -10.47 5.76 -15.52
C LEU A 175 -9.31 6.47 -16.23
N GLU A 176 -9.61 7.36 -17.17
CA GLU A 176 -8.60 8.20 -17.82
C GLU A 176 -8.07 9.27 -16.85
N GLY A 177 -6.75 9.43 -16.79
CA GLY A 177 -6.07 10.35 -15.88
C GLY A 177 -5.52 9.65 -14.63
N PHE A 178 -5.67 10.26 -13.46
CA PHE A 178 -5.17 9.69 -12.20
C PHE A 178 -6.21 9.78 -11.08
N VAL A 179 -6.06 8.90 -10.09
CA VAL A 179 -6.85 8.90 -8.85
C VAL A 179 -6.07 9.62 -7.75
N LEU A 180 -6.74 10.50 -6.99
CA LEU A 180 -6.18 11.07 -5.76
C LEU A 180 -6.64 10.25 -4.56
N ALA A 181 -5.73 9.52 -3.92
CA ALA A 181 -5.98 8.76 -2.71
C ALA A 181 -5.58 9.59 -1.47
N ILE A 182 -6.55 10.02 -0.68
CA ILE A 182 -6.33 10.71 0.60
C ILE A 182 -6.68 9.75 1.73
N THR A 183 -5.69 9.32 2.50
CA THR A 183 -5.87 8.24 3.48
C THR A 183 -5.93 8.75 4.92
N PRO A 184 -6.73 8.12 5.80
CA PRO A 184 -6.84 8.51 7.20
C PRO A 184 -5.66 7.97 8.04
N PHE A 185 -5.63 8.28 9.33
CA PHE A 185 -4.56 7.82 10.24
C PHE A 185 -4.85 6.48 10.93
N ASN A 186 -6.11 6.07 11.00
CA ASN A 186 -6.57 5.03 11.93
C ASN A 186 -6.29 3.60 11.45
N PHE A 187 -6.13 3.38 10.15
CA PHE A 187 -5.82 2.07 9.57
C PHE A 187 -4.73 2.18 8.51
N THR A 188 -3.67 1.41 8.69
CA THR A 188 -2.59 1.25 7.72
C THR A 188 -3.06 0.44 6.51
N SER A 189 -3.97 -0.52 6.72
CA SER A 189 -4.64 -1.26 5.65
C SER A 189 -5.40 -0.34 4.69
N ILE A 190 -6.22 0.57 5.20
CA ILE A 190 -6.95 1.56 4.41
C ILE A 190 -5.95 2.46 3.68
N ALA A 191 -4.85 2.82 4.34
CA ALA A 191 -3.82 3.66 3.75
C ALA A 191 -3.11 2.99 2.55
N GLY A 192 -2.84 1.68 2.62
CA GLY A 192 -2.32 0.92 1.50
C GLY A 192 -3.36 0.59 0.43
N ASN A 193 -4.60 0.30 0.82
CA ASN A 193 -5.66 -0.16 -0.08
C ASN A 193 -6.22 0.95 -0.98
N LEU A 194 -6.48 2.15 -0.44
CA LEU A 194 -7.06 3.24 -1.23
C LEU A 194 -6.25 3.64 -2.49
N PRO A 195 -4.90 3.68 -2.48
CA PRO A 195 -4.14 3.89 -3.70
C PRO A 195 -3.95 2.60 -4.53
N SER A 196 -3.84 1.43 -3.90
CA SER A 196 -3.52 0.18 -4.62
C SER A 196 -4.73 -0.45 -5.32
N ALA A 197 -5.94 -0.35 -4.77
CA ALA A 197 -7.16 -0.87 -5.40
C ALA A 197 -7.44 -0.26 -6.80
N PRO A 198 -7.42 1.07 -7.00
CA PRO A 198 -7.53 1.64 -8.35
C PRO A 198 -6.30 1.29 -9.22
N ALA A 199 -5.10 1.19 -8.63
CA ALA A 199 -3.90 0.82 -9.37
C ALA A 199 -4.00 -0.60 -9.95
N LEU A 200 -4.50 -1.57 -9.19
CA LEU A 200 -4.74 -2.94 -9.64
C LEU A 200 -5.56 -3.01 -10.93
N VAL A 201 -6.60 -2.19 -11.04
CA VAL A 201 -7.50 -2.17 -12.20
C VAL A 201 -7.02 -1.27 -13.34
N GLY A 202 -5.77 -0.79 -13.30
CA GLY A 202 -5.12 -0.07 -14.40
C GLY A 202 -5.18 1.46 -14.31
N CYS A 203 -5.67 2.02 -13.20
CA CYS A 203 -5.49 3.45 -12.93
C CYS A 203 -4.06 3.72 -12.43
N THR A 204 -3.65 4.97 -12.42
CA THR A 204 -2.51 5.45 -11.59
C THR A 204 -3.04 6.27 -10.42
N ALA A 205 -2.30 6.32 -9.31
CA ALA A 205 -2.74 7.03 -8.11
C ALA A 205 -1.68 7.99 -7.56
N ILE A 206 -2.12 9.15 -7.11
CA ILE A 206 -1.35 10.05 -6.24
C ILE A 206 -1.82 9.81 -4.81
N TRP A 207 -0.91 9.40 -3.94
CA TRP A 207 -1.24 9.09 -2.55
C TRP A 207 -0.79 10.21 -1.61
N LYS A 208 -1.75 10.84 -0.95
CA LYS A 208 -1.54 11.84 0.11
C LYS A 208 -1.91 11.24 1.47
N PRO A 209 -0.94 10.68 2.22
CA PRO A 209 -1.21 10.08 3.51
C PRO A 209 -1.62 11.09 4.58
N SER A 210 -2.26 10.60 5.65
CA SER A 210 -2.55 11.39 6.83
C SER A 210 -1.26 11.88 7.49
N ARG A 211 -1.32 13.08 8.06
CA ARG A 211 -0.17 13.72 8.71
C ARG A 211 0.31 13.03 9.98
N ASN A 212 -0.49 12.12 10.52
CA ASN A 212 -0.19 11.44 11.77
C ASN A 212 0.51 10.09 11.55
N CYS A 213 0.67 9.64 10.30
CA CYS A 213 1.24 8.33 9.98
C CYS A 213 2.10 8.37 8.71
N TYR A 214 2.93 9.41 8.55
CA TYR A 214 3.80 9.52 7.39
C TYR A 214 4.79 8.36 7.29
N TYR A 215 5.40 7.98 8.42
CA TYR A 215 6.48 6.99 8.42
C TYR A 215 5.95 5.57 8.16
N SER A 216 4.85 5.14 8.79
CA SER A 216 4.26 3.82 8.48
C SER A 216 3.80 3.71 7.02
N ASN A 217 3.25 4.78 6.46
CA ASN A 217 2.87 4.82 5.04
C ASN A 217 4.08 4.84 4.10
N TYR A 218 5.20 5.47 4.50
CA TYR A 218 6.44 5.40 3.75
C TYR A 218 7.02 3.98 3.75
N VAL A 219 6.97 3.26 4.88
CA VAL A 219 7.37 1.84 4.95
C VAL A 219 6.53 0.99 3.98
N LEU A 220 5.22 1.24 3.87
CA LEU A 220 4.39 0.59 2.86
C LEU A 220 4.80 0.92 1.42
N MET A 221 5.13 2.19 1.13
CA MET A 221 5.61 2.58 -0.20
C MET A 221 6.91 1.85 -0.55
N GLN A 222 7.83 1.70 0.40
CA GLN A 222 9.06 0.93 0.18
C GLN A 222 8.77 -0.54 -0.11
N LEU A 223 7.79 -1.15 0.58
CA LEU A 223 7.34 -2.52 0.32
C LEU A 223 6.78 -2.65 -1.10
N MET A 224 5.91 -1.71 -1.50
CA MET A 224 5.30 -1.72 -2.84
C MET A 224 6.36 -1.58 -3.95
N LEU A 225 7.34 -0.69 -3.77
CA LEU A 225 8.46 -0.54 -4.70
C LEU A 225 9.31 -1.82 -4.78
N GLU A 226 9.55 -2.50 -3.65
CA GLU A 226 10.28 -3.79 -3.63
C GLU A 226 9.51 -4.93 -4.32
N ALA A 227 8.18 -4.89 -4.25
CA ALA A 227 7.29 -5.81 -4.97
C ALA A 227 7.30 -5.58 -6.49
N GLY A 228 7.78 -4.42 -6.95
CA GLY A 228 7.86 -4.05 -8.37
C GLY A 228 6.71 -3.19 -8.87
N LEU A 229 6.07 -2.43 -7.96
CA LEU A 229 5.16 -1.33 -8.35
C LEU A 229 5.93 -0.22 -9.07
#